data_AF-A0A2E0IAC9-F1
#
_entry.id   AF-A0A2E0IAC9-F1
#
_cell.length_a   1.000
_cell.length_b   1.000
_cell.length_c   1.000
_cell.angle_alpha   90.00
_cell.angle_beta   90.00
_cell.angle_gamma   90.00
#
_symmetry.space_group_name_H-M   'P 1'
#
loop_
_entity.id
_entity.type
_entity.pdbx_description
1 polymer ?
#
loop_
_entity_poly.entity_id
_entity_poly.type
_entity_poly.pdbx_seq_one_letter_code
_entity_poly.pdbx_strand_id
1 'polypeptide(L)'
;MMVFSTLRAKAILQTLFDVSMPSGDGIVERIKKRPLPEFNDTDSGIIEGILEDGFLNVALNDSNQFGPHAMIILLGIVASVTGLVLLLGMKFF
;
A
#
# COMPACT_ATOMS: atom_id res chain seq x y z
N MET A 1 51.46 0.33 32.22
CA MET A 1 50.60 1.48 31.87
C MET A 1 49.74 1.26 30.60
N MET A 2 49.49 0.02 30.16
CA MET A 2 48.73 -0.27 28.93
C MET A 2 47.36 -0.95 29.20
N VAL A 3 47.19 -1.56 30.38
CA VAL A 3 45.94 -2.24 30.79
C VAL A 3 44.87 -1.26 31.27
N PHE A 4 45.25 -0.11 31.84
CA PHE A 4 44.30 0.90 32.33
C PHE A 4 43.63 1.71 31.21
N SER A 5 44.30 1.88 30.05
CA SER A 5 43.72 2.62 28.91
C SER A 5 42.66 1.81 28.18
N THR A 6 42.85 0.50 28.06
CA THR A 6 41.87 -0.40 27.42
C THR A 6 40.62 -0.55 28.27
N LEU A 7 40.73 -0.55 29.60
CA LEU A 7 39.59 -0.59 30.52
C LEU A 7 38.73 0.67 30.46
N ARG A 8 39.35 1.86 30.38
CA ARG A 8 38.62 3.13 30.22
C ARG A 8 37.93 3.23 28.87
N ALA A 9 38.59 2.81 27.79
CA ALA A 9 37.99 2.75 26.46
C ALA A 9 36.81 1.79 26.40
N LYS A 10 36.93 0.60 27.02
CA LYS A 10 35.84 -0.39 27.07
C LYS A 10 34.65 0.10 27.89
N ALA A 11 34.90 0.79 29.00
CA ALA A 11 33.84 1.41 29.81
C ALA A 11 33.09 2.51 29.04
N ILE A 12 33.80 3.35 28.28
CA ILE A 12 33.19 4.42 27.47
C ILE A 12 32.38 3.83 26.31
N LEU A 13 32.89 2.80 25.63
CA LEU A 13 32.17 2.09 24.58
C LEU A 13 30.90 1.41 25.12
N GLN A 14 30.98 0.80 26.31
CA GLN A 14 29.84 0.19 26.96
C GLN A 14 28.77 1.25 27.30
N THR A 15 29.18 2.39 27.87
CA THR A 15 28.25 3.48 28.19
C THR A 15 27.63 4.15 26.97
N LEU A 16 28.36 4.25 25.84
CA LEU A 16 27.82 4.79 24.60
C LEU A 16 26.83 3.83 23.93
N PHE A 17 27.08 2.51 24.03
CA PHE A 17 26.15 1.49 23.54
C PHE A 17 24.86 1.47 24.36
N ASP A 18 24.94 1.61 25.68
CA ASP A 18 23.79 1.68 26.60
C ASP A 18 22.99 2.99 26.48
N VAL A 19 23.60 4.09 26.02
CA VAL A 19 22.88 5.36 25.72
C VAL A 19 22.16 5.30 24.37
N SER A 20 22.69 4.54 23.39
CA SER A 20 22.07 4.35 22.07
C SER A 20 20.88 3.39 22.11
N MET A 21 20.97 2.35 22.94
CA MET A 21 19.88 1.40 23.14
C MET A 21 19.00 1.87 24.29
N PRO A 22 17.72 2.22 24.08
CA PRO A 22 16.84 2.53 25.20
C PRO A 22 16.72 1.28 26.09
N SER A 23 17.30 1.33 27.29
CA SER A 23 17.18 0.30 28.34
C SER A 23 15.83 0.39 29.06
N GLY A 24 14.77 0.63 28.29
CA GLY A 24 13.41 0.74 28.79
C GLY A 24 12.63 -0.49 28.38
N ASP A 25 11.84 -0.99 29.33
CA ASP A 25 10.62 -1.76 29.09
C ASP A 25 9.54 -0.91 28.35
N GLY A 26 10.00 -0.03 27.47
CA GLY A 26 9.21 0.72 26.52
C GLY A 26 9.00 -0.21 25.35
N ILE A 27 7.99 -1.06 25.50
CA ILE A 27 7.32 -1.81 24.44
C ILE A 27 7.51 -1.03 23.15
N VAL A 28 8.38 -1.50 22.26
CA VAL A 28 8.50 -0.97 20.91
C VAL A 28 7.10 -1.17 20.34
N GLU A 29 6.29 -0.10 20.35
CA GLU A 29 4.91 -0.18 19.92
C GLU A 29 4.96 -0.49 18.44
N ARG A 30 4.91 -1.78 18.12
CA ARG A 30 4.89 -2.28 16.76
C ARG A 30 3.63 -1.68 16.15
N ILE A 31 3.79 -0.67 15.30
CA ILE A 31 2.69 -0.02 14.59
C ILE A 31 1.75 -1.13 14.12
N LYS A 32 0.52 -1.12 14.64
CA LYS A 32 -0.48 -2.13 14.31
C LYS A 32 -0.69 -2.05 12.80
N LYS A 33 -0.23 -3.07 12.06
CA LYS A 33 -0.53 -3.17 10.64
C LYS A 33 -2.05 -3.23 10.49
N ARG A 34 -2.60 -2.41 9.59
CA ARG A 34 -3.98 -2.61 9.14
C ARG A 34 -4.14 -4.07 8.67
N PRO A 35 -5.28 -4.72 8.94
CA PRO A 35 -5.55 -6.02 8.33
C PRO A 35 -5.45 -5.87 6.80
N LEU A 36 -4.95 -6.91 6.14
CA LEU A 36 -4.91 -6.93 4.68
C LEU A 36 -6.35 -6.84 4.14
N PRO A 37 -6.59 -6.08 3.06
CA PRO A 37 -7.88 -6.11 2.37
C PRO A 37 -8.22 -7.53 1.91
N GLU A 38 -9.51 -7.82 1.77
CA GLU A 38 -9.97 -9.08 1.20
C GLU A 38 -9.68 -9.08 -0.32
N PHE A 39 -9.06 -10.15 -0.79
CA PHE A 39 -8.70 -10.37 -2.18
C PHE A 39 -9.16 -11.77 -2.57
N ASN A 40 -9.98 -11.86 -3.61
CA ASN A 40 -10.56 -13.11 -4.08
C ASN A 40 -9.94 -13.47 -5.43
N ASP A 41 -9.22 -14.58 -5.48
CA ASP A 41 -8.68 -15.11 -6.74
C ASP A 41 -9.74 -15.96 -7.43
N THR A 42 -10.00 -15.67 -8.70
CA THR A 42 -10.94 -16.47 -9.50
C THR A 42 -10.21 -17.20 -10.62
N ASP A 43 -10.52 -18.49 -10.77
CA ASP A 43 -10.05 -19.33 -11.88
C ASP A 43 -10.82 -19.07 -13.21
N SER A 44 -11.82 -18.20 -13.17
CA SER A 44 -12.68 -17.87 -14.31
C SER A 44 -12.00 -16.90 -15.28
N GLY A 45 -12.57 -16.78 -16.49
CA GLY A 45 -12.05 -15.86 -17.49
C GLY A 45 -12.20 -14.39 -17.09
N ILE A 46 -11.43 -13.50 -17.73
CA ILE A 46 -11.38 -12.05 -17.42
C ILE A 46 -12.77 -11.41 -17.27
N ILE A 47 -13.71 -11.74 -18.16
CA ILE A 47 -15.06 -11.17 -18.13
C ILE A 47 -15.88 -11.72 -16.95
N GLU A 48 -15.77 -13.01 -16.69
CA GLU A 48 -16.54 -13.69 -15.67
C GLU A 48 -16.08 -13.28 -14.27
N GLY A 49 -14.76 -13.24 -14.03
CA GLY A 49 -14.21 -12.77 -12.75
C GLY A 49 -14.49 -11.29 -12.44
N ILE A 50 -14.61 -10.44 -13.46
CA ILE A 50 -15.02 -9.04 -13.26
C ILE A 50 -16.51 -8.93 -12.89
N LEU A 51 -17.36 -9.78 -13.46
CA LEU A 51 -18.81 -9.74 -13.22
C LEU A 51 -19.20 -10.36 -11.88
N GLU A 52 -18.53 -11.45 -11.48
CA GLU A 52 -18.82 -12.20 -10.25
C GLU A 52 -18.57 -11.36 -8.99
N ASP A 53 -17.40 -10.71 -8.89
CA ASP A 53 -17.05 -9.85 -7.75
C ASP A 53 -17.58 -8.41 -7.90
N GLY A 54 -18.20 -8.11 -9.04
CA GLY A 54 -18.81 -6.82 -9.39
C GLY A 54 -17.84 -5.83 -10.03
N PHE A 55 -18.20 -5.34 -11.22
CA PHE A 55 -17.34 -4.48 -12.07
C PHE A 55 -16.72 -3.29 -11.33
N LEU A 56 -17.51 -2.52 -10.57
CA LEU A 56 -17.01 -1.35 -9.84
C LEU A 56 -16.15 -1.72 -8.63
N ASN A 57 -16.46 -2.84 -7.97
CA ASN A 57 -15.71 -3.31 -6.82
C ASN A 57 -14.32 -3.78 -7.27
N VAL A 58 -14.25 -4.56 -8.35
CA VAL A 58 -12.99 -4.99 -8.96
C VAL A 58 -12.20 -3.78 -9.49
N ALA A 59 -12.85 -2.82 -10.15
CA ALA A 59 -12.15 -1.65 -10.72
C ALA A 59 -11.62 -0.65 -9.68
N LEU A 60 -12.34 -0.42 -8.57
CA LEU A 60 -11.98 0.62 -7.58
C LEU A 60 -11.26 0.07 -6.35
N ASN A 61 -11.66 -1.11 -5.88
CA ASN A 61 -11.10 -1.72 -4.68
C ASN A 61 -10.06 -2.81 -4.99
N ASP A 62 -9.83 -3.12 -6.27
CA ASP A 62 -8.88 -4.16 -6.70
C ASP A 62 -9.15 -5.50 -6.00
N SER A 63 -10.44 -5.87 -5.91
CA SER A 63 -10.90 -7.02 -5.11
C SER A 63 -10.49 -8.39 -5.67
N ASN A 64 -9.93 -8.43 -6.89
CA ASN A 64 -9.55 -9.63 -7.63
C ASN A 64 -8.40 -9.27 -8.61
N GLN A 65 -7.73 -10.27 -9.19
CA GLN A 65 -6.61 -10.14 -10.14
C GLN A 65 -6.93 -9.31 -11.40
N PHE A 66 -8.21 -9.13 -11.72
CA PHE A 66 -8.66 -8.37 -12.89
C PHE A 66 -8.81 -6.86 -12.64
N GLY A 67 -8.48 -6.35 -11.45
CA GLY A 67 -8.59 -4.94 -11.11
C GLY A 67 -7.95 -3.97 -12.10
N PRO A 68 -6.68 -4.17 -12.53
CA PRO A 68 -6.05 -3.30 -13.55
C PRO A 68 -6.81 -3.28 -14.88
N HIS A 69 -7.39 -4.41 -15.29
CA HIS A 69 -8.17 -4.51 -16.53
C HIS A 69 -9.50 -3.78 -16.39
N ALA A 70 -10.21 -3.99 -15.27
CA ALA A 70 -11.46 -3.31 -14.98
C ALA A 70 -11.26 -1.79 -14.84
N MET A 71 -10.14 -1.34 -14.27
CA MET A 71 -9.80 0.07 -14.14
C MET A 71 -9.61 0.75 -15.51
N ILE A 72 -8.93 0.11 -16.46
CA ILE A 72 -8.77 0.67 -17.81
C ILE A 72 -10.11 0.77 -18.54
N ILE A 73 -10.96 -0.24 -18.41
CA ILE A 73 -12.31 -0.22 -19.00
C ILE A 73 -13.13 0.93 -18.39
N LEU A 74 -13.09 1.09 -17.06
CA LEU A 74 -13.79 2.17 -16.37
C LEU A 74 -13.28 3.55 -16.83
N LEU A 75 -11.97 3.74 -16.95
CA LEU A 75 -11.37 4.98 -17.47
C LEU A 75 -11.83 5.27 -18.90
N GLY A 76 -11.89 4.27 -19.77
CA GLY A 76 -12.38 4.43 -21.14
C GLY A 76 -13.83 4.88 -21.19
N ILE A 77 -14.69 4.33 -20.33
CA ILE A 77 -16.10 4.72 -20.22
C ILE A 77 -16.22 6.17 -19.74
N VAL A 78 -15.58 6.50 -18.61
CA VAL A 78 -15.67 7.85 -18.02
C VAL A 78 -15.10 8.91 -18.95
N ALA A 79 -13.97 8.64 -19.60
CA ALA A 79 -13.36 9.53 -20.57
C ALA A 79 -14.27 9.75 -21.78
N SER A 80 -14.89 8.68 -22.29
CA SER A 80 -15.80 8.74 -23.44
C SER A 80 -17.07 9.53 -23.11
N VAL A 81 -17.68 9.28 -21.95
CA VAL A 81 -18.85 10.04 -21.47
C VAL A 81 -18.50 11.52 -21.32
N THR A 82 -17.37 11.82 -20.67
CA THR A 82 -16.92 13.20 -20.49
C THR A 82 -16.67 13.89 -21.83
N GLY A 83 -15.97 13.23 -22.75
CA GLY A 83 -15.73 13.74 -24.09
C GLY A 83 -17.02 13.99 -24.87
N LEU A 84 -18.00 13.09 -24.78
CA LEU A 84 -19.31 13.27 -25.40
C LEU A 84 -20.07 14.45 -24.80
N VAL A 85 -20.06 14.61 -23.48
CA VAL A 85 -20.71 15.75 -22.80
C VAL A 85 -20.09 17.07 -23.26
N LEU A 86 -18.76 17.14 -23.33
CA LEU A 86 -18.05 18.33 -23.83
C LEU A 86 -18.37 18.60 -25.31
N LEU A 87 -18.36 17.56 -26.15
CA LEU A 87 -18.68 17.67 -27.58
C LEU A 87 -20.11 18.20 -27.79
N LEU A 88 -21.08 17.65 -27.07
CA LEU A 88 -22.48 18.10 -27.15
C LEU A 88 -22.60 19.52 -26.59
N GLY A 89 -21.97 19.82 -25.45
CA GLY A 89 -21.93 21.15 -24.87
C GLY A 89 -21.42 22.20 -25.86
N MET A 90 -20.29 21.94 -26.51
CA MET A 90 -19.71 22.81 -27.54
C MET A 90 -20.56 22.92 -28.82
N LYS A 91 -21.37 21.91 -29.12
CA LYS A 91 -22.24 21.92 -30.31
C LYS A 91 -23.53 22.72 -30.08
N PHE A 92 -24.02 22.75 -28.84
CA PHE A 92 -25.29 23.39 -28.48
C PHE A 92 -25.15 24.79 -27.86
N PHE A 93 -23.93 25.17 -27.43
CA PHE A 93 -23.58 26.50 -26.91
C PHE A 93 -22.58 27.18 -27.83
#